data_AF-A0A6N9T6G1-F1
#
_entry.id   AF-A0A6N9T6G1-F1
#
_cell.length_a   1.000
_cell.length_b   1.000
_cell.length_c   1.000
_cell.angle_alpha   90.00
_cell.angle_beta   90.00
_cell.angle_gamma   90.00
#
_symmetry.space_group_name_H-M   'P 1'
#
loop_
_entity.id
_entity.type
_entity.pdbx_description
1 polymer ?
#
loop_
_entity_poly.entity_id
_entity_poly.type
_entity_poly.pdbx_seq_one_letter_code
_entity_poly.pdbx_strand_id
1 'polypeptide(L)' 'MTTDAREQGRLAFVNNHPMSSCEYPVGSDLRAEWMTGWQAAQNAAPKGDGASHPGMMADARRAATLGRPQAHES' A
#
# COMPACT_ATOMS: atom_id res chain seq x y z
N MET A 1 -8.61 -27.23 0.30
CA MET A 1 -8.70 -26.18 -0.73
C MET A 1 -7.45 -25.33 -0.58
N THR A 2 -6.50 -25.47 -1.51
CA THR A 2 -5.32 -24.60 -1.54
C THR A 2 -5.80 -23.26 -2.06
N THR A 3 -5.97 -22.28 -1.19
CA THR A 3 -6.28 -20.90 -1.61
C THR A 3 -5.12 -20.43 -2.46
N ASP A 4 -5.40 -20.10 -3.72
CA ASP A 4 -4.42 -19.62 -4.69
C ASP A 4 -3.65 -18.44 -4.10
N ALA A 5 -2.33 -18.41 -4.24
CA ALA A 5 -1.49 -17.36 -3.64
C ALA A 5 -1.97 -15.96 -4.06
N ARG A 6 -2.43 -15.84 -5.32
CA ARG A 6 -3.08 -14.64 -5.86
C ARG A 6 -4.35 -14.25 -5.11
N GLU A 7 -5.22 -15.20 -4.80
CA GLU A 7 -6.44 -14.92 -4.05
C GLU A 7 -6.13 -14.53 -2.60
N GLN A 8 -5.11 -15.15 -1.99
CA GLN A 8 -4.62 -14.74 -0.67
C GLN A 8 -4.11 -13.30 -0.66
N GLY A 9 -3.39 -12.87 -1.71
CA GLY A 9 -2.94 -11.49 -1.86
C GLY A 9 -4.10 -10.50 -1.98
N ARG A 10 -5.12 -10.86 -2.75
CA ARG A 10 -6.35 -10.05 -2.88
C ARG A 10 -7.06 -9.91 -1.53
N LEU A 11 -7.22 -11.01 -0.80
CA LEU A 11 -7.84 -11.02 0.53
C LEU A 11 -7.02 -10.22 1.54
N ALA A 12 -5.69 -10.28 1.47
CA ALA A 12 -4.82 -9.48 2.34
C ALA A 12 -5.10 -7.98 2.18
N PHE A 13 -5.21 -7.48 0.95
CA PHE A 13 -5.58 -6.07 0.72
C PHE A 13 -6.97 -5.73 1.29
N VAL A 14 -7.97 -6.57 1.05
CA VAL A 14 -9.34 -6.37 1.57
C VAL A 14 -9.37 -6.35 3.09
N ASN A 15 -8.54 -7.16 3.74
CA ASN A 15 -8.39 -7.20 5.19
C ASN A 15 -7.37 -6.18 5.74
N ASN A 16 -6.94 -5.21 4.91
CA ASN A 16 -6.04 -4.14 5.31
C ASN A 16 -4.64 -4.61 5.75
N HIS A 17 -4.19 -5.77 5.27
CA HIS A 17 -2.83 -6.24 5.49
C HIS A 17 -1.85 -5.61 4.48
N PRO A 18 -0.68 -5.15 4.95
CA PRO A 18 0.33 -4.59 4.08
C PRO A 18 1.00 -5.68 3.24
N MET A 19 1.58 -5.25 2.12
CA MET A 19 2.28 -6.14 1.19
C MET A 19 3.50 -6.84 1.82
N SER A 20 4.05 -6.27 2.91
CA SER A 20 5.13 -6.86 3.71
C SER A 20 4.69 -8.06 4.55
N SER A 21 3.39 -8.28 4.75
CA SER A 21 2.85 -9.46 5.47
C SER A 21 2.85 -10.74 4.63
N CYS A 22 3.41 -10.71 3.42
CA CYS A 22 3.57 -11.91 2.61
C CYS A 22 4.58 -12.89 3.25
N GLU A 23 4.08 -14.04 3.70
CA GLU A 23 4.89 -15.10 4.33
C GLU A 23 5.68 -15.94 3.31
N TYR A 24 5.38 -15.81 2.02
CA TYR A 24 6.10 -16.54 0.98
C TYR A 24 7.55 -16.07 0.86
N PRO A 25 8.52 -17.00 0.68
CA PRO A 25 9.93 -16.65 0.58
C PRO A 25 10.20 -15.76 -0.62
N VAL A 26 11.16 -14.85 -0.44
CA VAL A 26 11.60 -13.93 -1.50
C VAL A 26 12.15 -14.75 -2.67
N GLY A 27 11.69 -14.43 -3.89
CA GLY A 27 12.07 -15.15 -5.11
C GLY A 27 11.20 -16.36 -5.45
N SER A 28 10.20 -16.71 -4.63
CA SER A 28 9.23 -17.75 -4.98
C SER A 28 8.14 -17.24 -5.92
N ASP A 29 7.69 -18.11 -6.83
CA ASP A 29 6.56 -17.82 -7.73
C ASP A 29 5.28 -17.52 -6.95
N LEU A 30 5.09 -18.19 -5.80
CA LEU A 30 3.96 -17.95 -4.90
C LEU A 30 3.94 -16.52 -4.35
N ARG A 31 5.11 -15.96 -4.02
CA ARG A 31 5.22 -14.56 -3.60
C ARG A 31 4.84 -13.63 -4.75
N ALA A 32 5.28 -13.93 -5.97
CA ALA A 32 4.95 -13.12 -7.15
C ALA A 32 3.44 -13.13 -7.44
N GLU A 33 2.80 -14.31 -7.36
CA GLU A 33 1.36 -14.48 -7.50
C GLU A 33 0.59 -13.71 -6.40
N TRP A 34 1.03 -13.83 -5.14
CA TRP A 34 0.42 -13.11 -4.02
C TRP A 34 0.52 -11.59 -4.19
N MET A 35 1.70 -11.08 -4.54
CA MET A 35 1.90 -9.64 -4.79
C MET A 35 1.04 -9.13 -5.95
N THR A 36 0.86 -9.96 -6.99
CA THR A 36 0.01 -9.64 -8.15
C THR A 36 -1.45 -9.49 -7.72
N GLY A 37 -1.97 -10.42 -6.91
CA GLY A 37 -3.32 -10.36 -6.38
C GLY A 37 -3.57 -9.16 -5.46
N TRP A 38 -2.60 -8.83 -4.61
CA TRP A 38 -2.65 -7.66 -3.72
C TRP A 38 -2.70 -6.35 -4.51
N GLN A 39 -1.82 -6.19 -5.51
CA GLN A 39 -1.81 -5.00 -6.37
C GLN A 39 -3.07 -4.89 -7.23
N ALA A 40 -3.59 -6.02 -7.74
CA ALA A 40 -4.84 -6.02 -8.50
C ALA A 40 -6.00 -5.49 -7.65
N ALA A 41 -6.09 -5.91 -6.37
CA ALA A 41 -7.08 -5.41 -5.43
C ALA A 41 -6.91 -3.91 -5.14
N GLN A 42 -5.68 -3.45 -4.94
CA GLN A 42 -5.37 -2.04 -4.74
C GLN A 42 -5.77 -1.17 -5.94
N ASN A 43 -5.51 -1.64 -7.16
CA ASN A 43 -5.87 -0.91 -8.38
C ASN A 43 -7.37 -0.89 -8.65
N ALA A 44 -8.08 -1.94 -8.24
CA ALA A 44 -9.54 -2.03 -8.35
C ALA A 44 -10.28 -1.23 -7.26
N ALA A 45 -9.61 -0.91 -6.15
CA ALA A 45 -10.21 -0.11 -5.09
C ALA A 45 -10.44 1.33 -5.57
N PRO A 46 -11.64 1.91 -5.35
CA PRO A 46 -11.89 3.30 -5.70
C PRO A 46 -10.92 4.19 -4.92
N LYS A 47 -10.08 4.93 -5.65
CA LYS A 47 -9.20 5.96 -5.10
C LYS A 47 -10.05 7.17 -4.70
N GLY A 48 -10.90 6.99 -3.68
CA GLY A 48 -11.59 8.12 -3.06
C GLY A 48 -10.54 9.05 -2.46
N ASP A 49 -10.61 10.32 -2.84
CA ASP A 49 -9.80 11.41 -2.31
C ASP A 49 -9.63 11.27 -0.79
N GLY A 50 -8.45 10.85 -0.33
CA GLY A 50 -8.13 10.80 1.10
C GLY A 50 -8.19 9.43 1.79
N ALA A 51 -8.23 8.30 1.08
CA ALA A 51 -7.99 7.00 1.70
C ALA A 51 -6.50 6.84 2.07
N SER A 52 -6.14 7.38 3.24
CA SER A 52 -4.93 7.02 4.00
C SER A 52 -4.80 5.51 4.07
N HIS A 53 -3.99 4.94 3.18
CA HIS A 53 -3.41 3.63 3.38
C HIS A 53 -2.21 3.84 4.31
N PRO A 54 -2.27 3.39 5.59
CA PRO A 54 -1.14 3.53 6.50
C PRO A 54 -0.08 2.49 6.09
N GLY A 55 0.72 2.80 5.06
CA GLY A 55 1.75 1.84 4.62
C GLY A 55 2.54 2.16 3.36
N MET A 56 2.21 3.17 2.56
CA MET A 56 3.06 3.54 1.42
C MET A 56 3.36 5.04 1.37
N MET A 57 4.59 5.37 1.79
CA MET A 57 5.33 6.60 1.47
C MET A 57 4.57 7.93 1.72
N ALA A 58 4.28 8.23 2.99
CA ALA A 58 3.98 9.60 3.42
C ALA A 58 5.25 10.45 3.68
N ASP A 59 6.46 9.88 3.52
CA ASP A 59 7.72 10.58 3.79
C ASP A 59 8.21 11.48 2.65
N ALA A 60 7.54 11.50 1.49
CA ALA A 60 7.94 12.36 0.38
C ALA A 60 7.35 13.79 0.45
N ARG A 61 6.30 14.04 1.26
CA ARG A 61 5.59 15.33 1.28
C ARG A 61 5.97 16.27 2.43
N ARG A 62 6.74 15.81 3.42
CA ARG A 62 7.15 16.67 4.56
C ARG A 62 8.38 17.54 4.29
N ALA A 63 9.13 17.26 3.22
CA ALA A 63 10.32 18.04 2.86
C ALA A 63 10.01 19.38 2.15
N ALA A 64 8.77 19.58 1.67
CA ALA A 64 8.42 20.78 0.89
C ALA A 64 7.94 21.98 1.74
N THR A 65 7.61 21.79 3.02
CA THR A 65 6.93 22.83 3.83
C THR A 65 7.82 23.58 4.82
N LEU A 66 9.14 23.33 4.83
CA LEU A 66 10.08 24.01 5.72
C LEU A 66 10.56 25.39 5.23
N GLY A 67 10.01 25.90 4.13
CA GLY A 67 10.45 27.16 3.50
C GLY A 67 9.58 28.40 3.73
N ARG A 68 8.70 28.43 4.75
CA ARG A 68 7.80 29.58 4.95
C ARG A 68 8.26 30.46 6.13
N PRO A 69 8.94 31.61 5.91
CA PRO A 69 8.97 32.64 6.93
C PRO A 69 7.58 33.29 6.99
N GLN A 70 6.95 33.24 8.16
CA GLN A 70 5.68 33.90 8.45
C GLN A 70 5.91 35.41 8.40
N ALA A 71 5.23 36.11 7.49
CA ALA A 71 5.13 37.56 7.55
C ALA A 71 4.08 37.93 8.62
N HIS A 72 4.55 38.71 9.60
CA HIS A 72 3.85 39.21 10.77
C HIS A 72 2.86 40.32 10.39
N GLU A 73 1.65 40.19 10.91
CA GLU A 73 0.54 41.15 10.85
C GLU A 73 0.77 42.38 11.74
N SER A 74 0.40 43.57 11.25
CA SER A 74 0.17 44.79 12.02
C SER A 74 -0.85 45.66 11.30
#